data_AF-A0A2N2Z6Q8-F1
#
_entry.id   AF-A0A2N2Z6Q8-F1
#
_cell.length_a   1.000
_cell.length_b   1.000
_cell.length_c   1.000
_cell.angle_alpha   90.00
_cell.angle_beta   90.00
_cell.angle_gamma   90.00
#
_symmetry.space_group_name_H-M   'P 1'
#
loop_
_entity.id
_entity.type
_entity.pdbx_description
1 polymer ?
#
loop_
_entity_poly.entity_id
_entity_poly.type
_entity_poly.pdbx_seq_one_letter_code
_entity_poly.pdbx_strand_id
1 'polypeptide(L)'
;MREKDYKKKSPKKGSSALAALQRMCSMREVCTFDARQKLQRMEIEGEEADVIIASLTKDKFIDDARYASAFVRDKSRLAGWGSAKIKYALRLKKVSDEIITESLTQIGDGEQREQLLKILTVKMKSGKSESDGNKLYAKLMRFALSRGFSYETASWAVTKIIG
;
A
#
# COMPACT_ATOMS: atom_id res chain seq x y z
N MET A 1 -8.90 53.28 27.04
CA MET A 1 -7.81 52.41 26.56
C MET A 1 -8.33 50.99 26.55
N ARG A 2 -8.38 50.32 25.38
CA ARG A 2 -8.96 48.98 25.23
C ARG A 2 -7.90 47.93 25.60
N GLU A 3 -8.21 47.16 26.62
CA GLU A 3 -7.47 45.99 27.10
C GLU A 3 -7.48 44.92 26.00
N LYS A 4 -6.30 44.46 25.59
CA LYS A 4 -6.16 43.48 24.51
C LYS A 4 -6.37 42.07 25.07
N ASP A 5 -7.46 41.44 24.67
CA ASP A 5 -7.75 40.03 24.92
C ASP A 5 -6.62 39.13 24.37
N TYR A 6 -5.78 38.61 25.26
CA TYR A 6 -4.84 37.55 24.95
C TYR A 6 -5.62 36.24 24.80
N LYS A 7 -5.99 35.88 23.55
CA LYS A 7 -6.61 34.58 23.25
C LYS A 7 -5.68 33.43 23.67
N LYS A 8 -6.04 32.78 24.77
CA LYS A 8 -5.44 31.52 25.27
C LYS A 8 -5.65 30.44 24.20
N LYS A 9 -4.60 29.99 23.50
CA LYS A 9 -4.66 28.84 22.59
C LYS A 9 -5.06 27.59 23.38
N SER A 10 -6.18 26.98 23.03
CA SER A 10 -6.78 25.85 23.71
C SER A 10 -5.91 24.57 23.60
N PRO A 11 -5.49 23.92 24.70
CA PRO A 11 -4.62 22.75 24.67
C PRO A 11 -5.34 21.42 24.37
N LYS A 12 -6.60 21.44 23.91
CA LYS A 12 -7.48 20.25 23.88
C LYS A 12 -7.48 19.43 22.57
N LYS A 13 -7.08 19.99 21.41
CA LYS A 13 -7.19 19.26 20.11
C LYS A 13 -6.01 18.32 19.86
N GLY A 14 -4.76 18.77 20.10
CA GLY A 14 -3.54 17.99 19.86
C GLY A 14 -3.40 16.73 20.74
N SER A 15 -3.73 16.82 22.04
CA SER A 15 -3.69 15.65 22.95
C SER A 15 -4.69 14.55 22.53
N SER A 16 -5.89 14.96 22.08
CA SER A 16 -6.90 14.03 21.54
C SER A 16 -6.46 13.40 20.21
N ALA A 17 -5.78 14.16 19.34
CA ALA A 17 -5.27 13.69 18.06
C ALA A 17 -4.14 12.66 18.20
N LEU A 18 -3.19 12.91 19.11
CA LEU A 18 -2.13 11.95 19.43
C LEU A 18 -2.73 10.61 19.87
N ALA A 19 -3.65 10.63 20.84
CA ALA A 19 -4.30 9.41 21.34
C ALA A 19 -5.10 8.68 20.23
N ALA A 20 -5.74 9.43 19.34
CA ALA A 20 -6.46 8.84 18.20
C ALA A 20 -5.52 8.14 17.21
N LEU A 21 -4.36 8.73 16.93
CA LEU A 21 -3.34 8.13 16.06
C LEU A 21 -2.67 6.92 16.72
N GLN A 22 -2.35 6.99 18.01
CA GLN A 22 -1.81 5.86 18.76
C GLN A 22 -2.75 4.65 18.72
N ARG A 23 -4.06 4.89 18.94
CA ARG A 23 -5.09 3.83 18.77
C ARG A 23 -5.12 3.28 17.35
N MET A 24 -4.94 4.12 16.33
CA MET A 24 -4.89 3.65 14.95
C MET A 24 -3.66 2.74 14.70
N CYS A 25 -2.50 3.14 15.23
CA CYS A 25 -1.25 2.40 15.10
C CYS A 25 -1.26 1.08 15.91
N SER A 26 -2.05 1.00 16.99
CA SER A 26 -2.18 -0.26 17.76
C SER A 26 -3.02 -1.32 17.05
N MET A 27 -3.82 -0.93 16.05
CA MET A 27 -4.68 -1.87 15.30
C MET A 27 -4.07 -2.30 13.97
N ARG A 28 -3.20 -1.47 13.37
CA ARG A 28 -2.61 -1.71 12.05
C ARG A 28 -1.34 -0.88 11.86
N GLU A 29 -0.55 -1.28 10.88
CA GLU A 29 0.52 -0.43 10.37
C GLU A 29 -0.03 0.85 9.74
N VAL A 30 0.66 1.96 10.03
CA VAL A 30 0.31 3.31 9.61
C VAL A 30 1.56 3.98 9.05
N CYS A 31 1.45 4.50 7.82
CA CYS A 31 2.46 5.38 7.23
C CYS A 31 2.20 6.85 7.59
N THR A 32 3.22 7.67 7.40
CA THR A 32 3.20 9.13 7.58
C THR A 32 2.04 9.78 6.83
N PHE A 33 1.76 9.33 5.61
CA PHE A 33 0.66 9.84 4.80
C PHE A 33 -0.72 9.54 5.39
N ASP A 34 -0.93 8.32 5.90
CA ASP A 34 -2.18 7.95 6.57
C ASP A 34 -2.41 8.80 7.82
N ALA A 35 -1.35 9.02 8.61
CA ALA A 35 -1.40 9.86 9.80
C ALA A 35 -1.73 11.32 9.44
N ARG A 36 -1.07 11.88 8.42
CA ARG A 36 -1.35 13.24 7.93
C ARG A 36 -2.78 13.38 7.42
N GLN A 37 -3.30 12.41 6.67
CA GLN A 37 -4.72 12.42 6.27
C GLN A 37 -5.66 12.37 7.47
N LYS A 38 -5.32 11.61 8.52
CA LYS A 38 -6.15 11.55 9.73
C LYS A 38 -6.16 12.89 10.46
N LEU A 39 -5.01 13.55 10.59
CA LEU A 39 -4.88 14.88 11.20
C LEU A 39 -5.64 15.95 10.40
N GLN A 40 -5.53 15.92 9.07
CA GLN A 40 -6.29 16.82 8.19
C GLN A 40 -7.81 16.68 8.39
N ARG A 41 -8.33 15.45 8.51
CA ARG A 41 -9.78 15.23 8.82
C ARG A 41 -10.18 15.74 10.20
N MET A 42 -9.20 15.93 11.10
CA MET A 42 -9.39 16.57 12.40
C MET A 42 -9.11 18.07 12.36
N GLU A 43 -8.90 18.63 11.16
CA GLU A 43 -8.52 20.03 10.90
C GLU A 43 -7.27 20.44 11.70
N ILE A 44 -6.27 19.55 11.71
CA ILE A 44 -4.94 19.78 12.27
C ILE A 44 -3.96 19.70 11.10
N GLU A 45 -3.28 20.82 10.83
CA GLU A 45 -2.40 20.99 9.67
C GLU A 45 -1.15 21.82 10.04
N GLY A 46 -0.23 21.94 9.08
CA GLY A 46 1.02 22.69 9.25
C GLY A 46 1.88 22.16 10.39
N GLU A 47 2.53 23.07 11.11
CA GLU A 47 3.50 22.76 12.15
C GLU A 47 2.93 21.89 13.28
N GLU A 48 1.66 22.07 13.65
CA GLU A 48 1.02 21.23 14.68
C GLU A 48 0.95 19.76 14.25
N ALA A 49 0.62 19.50 12.98
CA ALA A 49 0.58 18.14 12.45
C ALA A 49 1.98 17.53 12.38
N ASP A 50 2.98 18.33 11.98
CA ASP A 50 4.37 17.88 11.87
C ASP A 50 4.96 17.50 13.23
N VAL A 51 4.67 18.27 14.28
CA VAL A 51 5.09 17.95 15.66
C VAL A 51 4.47 16.63 16.13
N ILE A 52 3.18 16.39 15.85
CA ILE A 52 2.50 15.15 16.25
C ILE A 52 3.09 13.95 15.52
N ILE A 53 3.28 14.05 14.20
CA ILE A 53 3.86 12.98 13.38
C ILE A 53 5.31 12.70 13.81
N ALA A 54 6.10 13.74 14.07
CA ALA A 54 7.48 13.59 14.54
C ALA A 54 7.54 12.85 15.88
N SER A 55 6.64 13.18 16.82
CA SER A 55 6.50 12.48 18.10
C SER A 55 6.18 11.00 17.90
N LEU A 56 5.18 10.68 17.07
CA LEU A 56 4.79 9.30 16.78
C LEU A 56 5.87 8.50 16.05
N THR A 57 6.67 9.17 15.22
CA THR A 57 7.81 8.55 14.51
C THR A 57 8.95 8.27 15.47
N LYS A 58 9.26 9.22 16.37
CA LYS A 58 10.25 9.08 17.43
C LYS A 58 9.91 7.90 18.35
N ASP A 59 8.64 7.79 18.73
CA ASP A 59 8.12 6.71 19.59
C ASP A 59 7.83 5.42 18.80
N LYS A 60 8.22 5.35 17.52
CA LYS A 60 8.08 4.19 16.62
C LYS A 60 6.66 3.69 16.39
N PHE A 61 5.64 4.49 16.70
CA PHE A 61 4.26 4.24 16.28
C PHE A 61 4.12 4.31 14.75
N ILE A 62 4.79 5.27 14.11
CA ILE A 62 4.83 5.42 12.66
C ILE A 62 6.22 5.04 12.16
N ASP A 63 6.27 4.16 11.16
CA ASP A 63 7.49 3.78 10.48
C ASP A 63 7.14 3.37 9.04
N ASP A 64 7.52 4.21 8.07
CA ASP A 64 7.14 4.00 6.66
C ASP A 64 7.79 2.74 6.05
N ALA A 65 8.97 2.33 6.55
CA ALA A 65 9.62 1.10 6.11
C ALA A 65 8.90 -0.13 6.66
N ARG A 66 8.52 -0.11 7.94
CA ARG A 66 7.69 -1.17 8.54
C ARG A 66 6.33 -1.28 7.83
N TYR A 67 5.69 -0.15 7.55
CA TYR A 67 4.45 -0.11 6.78
C TYR A 67 4.61 -0.71 5.39
N ALA A 68 5.62 -0.28 4.64
CA ALA A 68 5.85 -0.76 3.27
C ALA A 68 6.11 -2.26 3.24
N SER A 69 6.95 -2.77 4.15
CA SER A 69 7.23 -4.20 4.31
C SER A 69 5.96 -5.04 4.54
N ALA A 70 5.12 -4.62 5.50
CA ALA A 70 3.84 -5.29 5.75
C ALA A 70 2.90 -5.21 4.53
N PHE A 71 2.80 -4.04 3.90
CA PHE A 71 1.96 -3.83 2.73
C PHE A 71 2.38 -4.71 1.55
N VAL A 72 3.68 -4.81 1.27
CA VAL A 72 4.25 -5.65 0.21
C VAL A 72 3.86 -7.12 0.43
N ARG A 73 4.05 -7.62 1.65
CA ARG A 73 3.73 -9.00 2.05
C ARG A 73 2.24 -9.30 1.89
N ASP A 74 1.39 -8.41 2.38
CA ASP A 74 -0.06 -8.58 2.30
C ASP A 74 -0.56 -8.56 0.85
N LYS A 75 -0.11 -7.59 0.06
CA LYS A 75 -0.58 -7.43 -1.32
C LYS A 75 -0.06 -8.51 -2.25
N SER A 76 1.17 -8.98 -2.06
CA SER A 76 1.68 -10.10 -2.86
C SER A 76 0.97 -11.40 -2.53
N ARG A 77 0.89 -11.77 -1.24
CA ARG A 77 0.38 -13.07 -0.79
C ARG A 77 -1.14 -13.17 -0.79
N LEU A 78 -1.81 -12.20 -0.18
CA LEU A 78 -3.26 -12.25 0.04
C LEU A 78 -4.03 -11.67 -1.15
N ALA A 79 -3.57 -10.54 -1.70
CA ALA A 79 -4.26 -9.89 -2.81
C ALA A 79 -3.81 -10.38 -4.19
N GLY A 80 -2.66 -11.07 -4.27
CA GLY A 80 -2.12 -11.57 -5.53
C GLY A 80 -1.68 -10.46 -6.49
N TRP A 81 -1.09 -9.39 -5.95
CA TRP A 81 -0.58 -8.27 -6.74
C TRP A 81 0.87 -8.52 -7.15
N GLY A 82 1.19 -8.14 -8.38
CA GLY A 82 2.57 -8.05 -8.84
C GLY A 82 3.25 -6.77 -8.36
N SER A 83 4.58 -6.77 -8.39
CA SER A 83 5.43 -5.70 -7.88
C SER A 83 5.09 -4.31 -8.42
N ALA A 84 4.72 -4.17 -9.70
CA ALA A 84 4.42 -2.87 -10.30
C ALA A 84 3.19 -2.19 -9.65
N LYS A 85 2.16 -2.98 -9.34
CA LYS A 85 0.94 -2.46 -8.70
C LYS A 85 1.18 -2.12 -7.22
N ILE A 86 1.98 -2.94 -6.53
CA ILE A 86 2.39 -2.67 -5.14
C ILE A 86 3.19 -1.37 -5.08
N LYS A 87 4.19 -1.20 -5.96
CA LYS A 87 4.99 0.02 -6.10
C LYS A 87 4.13 1.25 -6.34
N TYR A 88 3.19 1.17 -7.29
CA TYR A 88 2.26 2.26 -7.57
C TYR A 88 1.41 2.64 -6.34
N ALA A 89 0.85 1.65 -5.64
CA ALA A 89 0.03 1.90 -4.46
C ALA A 89 0.82 2.55 -3.31
N LEU A 90 2.07 2.13 -3.08
CA LEU A 90 2.94 2.73 -2.06
C LEU A 90 3.34 4.17 -2.43
N ARG A 91 3.57 4.47 -3.71
CA ARG A 91 3.80 5.84 -4.18
C ARG A 91 2.61 6.76 -3.96
N LEU A 92 1.38 6.26 -4.14
CA LEU A 92 0.17 7.01 -3.79
C LEU A 92 0.08 7.31 -2.29
N LYS A 93 0.66 6.44 -1.46
CA LYS A 93 0.85 6.65 -0.01
C LYS A 93 2.08 7.48 0.33
N LYS A 94 2.76 8.08 -0.68
CA LYS A 94 3.93 8.94 -0.50
C LYS A 94 5.12 8.27 0.22
N VAL A 95 5.19 6.93 0.18
CA VAL A 95 6.37 6.19 0.63
C VAL A 95 7.51 6.44 -0.36
N SER A 96 8.74 6.63 0.13
CA SER A 96 9.89 6.92 -0.72
C SER A 96 10.26 5.75 -1.63
N ASP A 97 10.86 6.05 -2.78
CA ASP A 97 11.24 5.01 -3.75
C ASP A 97 12.33 4.07 -3.21
N GLU A 98 13.19 4.56 -2.31
CA GLU A 98 14.21 3.77 -1.62
C GLU A 98 13.54 2.72 -0.71
N ILE A 99 12.60 3.15 0.14
CA ILE A 99 11.85 2.25 1.02
C ILE A 99 11.04 1.23 0.21
N ILE A 100 10.42 1.66 -0.88
CA ILE A 100 9.65 0.78 -1.76
C ILE A 100 10.56 -0.27 -2.39
N THR A 101 11.70 0.14 -2.92
CA THR A 101 12.65 -0.76 -3.58
C THR A 101 13.16 -1.79 -2.60
N GLU A 102 13.59 -1.36 -1.42
CA GLU A 102 14.03 -2.24 -0.33
C GLU A 102 12.93 -3.22 0.08
N SER A 103 11.70 -2.74 0.30
CA SER A 103 10.59 -3.59 0.74
C SER A 103 10.22 -4.64 -0.30
N LEU A 104 10.32 -4.33 -1.60
CA LEU A 104 10.01 -5.26 -2.69
C LEU A 104 11.02 -6.41 -2.80
N THR A 105 12.25 -6.27 -2.30
CA THR A 105 13.25 -7.34 -2.30
C THR A 105 12.81 -8.57 -1.48
N GLN A 106 11.86 -8.38 -0.56
CA GLN A 106 11.29 -9.45 0.26
C GLN A 106 10.43 -10.42 -0.56
N ILE A 107 10.00 -10.04 -1.77
CA ILE A 107 9.26 -10.92 -2.65
C ILE A 107 10.22 -11.58 -3.62
N GLY A 108 10.38 -12.90 -3.52
CA GLY A 108 11.15 -13.66 -4.49
C GLY A 108 10.41 -13.81 -5.83
N ASP A 109 11.16 -13.77 -6.93
CA ASP A 109 10.61 -13.98 -8.29
C ASP A 109 9.89 -15.34 -8.42
N GLY A 110 10.39 -16.37 -7.74
CA GLY A 110 9.75 -17.68 -7.68
C GLY A 110 8.36 -17.63 -7.02
N GLU A 111 8.23 -16.90 -5.91
CA GLU A 111 6.95 -16.72 -5.20
C GLU A 111 5.95 -15.95 -6.08
N GLN A 112 6.39 -14.90 -6.78
CA GLN A 112 5.55 -14.17 -7.75
C GLN A 112 5.04 -15.07 -8.87
N ARG A 113 5.93 -15.89 -9.45
CA ARG A 113 5.61 -16.81 -10.53
C ARG A 113 4.60 -17.87 -10.09
N GLU A 114 4.82 -18.50 -8.94
CA GLU A 114 3.92 -19.52 -8.41
C GLU A 114 2.54 -18.93 -8.10
N GLN A 115 2.51 -17.75 -7.46
CA GLN A 115 1.26 -17.07 -7.14
C GLN A 115 0.48 -16.69 -8.39
N LEU A 116 1.16 -16.20 -9.43
CA LEU A 116 0.52 -15.86 -10.70
C LEU A 116 -0.06 -17.11 -11.38
N LEU A 117 0.66 -18.23 -11.40
CA LEU A 117 0.15 -19.49 -11.96
C LEU A 117 -1.14 -19.93 -11.27
N LYS A 118 -1.19 -19.90 -9.94
CA LYS A 118 -2.40 -20.23 -9.16
C LYS A 118 -3.57 -19.33 -9.55
N ILE A 119 -3.34 -18.01 -9.59
CA ILE A 119 -4.35 -17.00 -9.92
C ILE A 119 -4.89 -17.17 -11.35
N LEU A 120 -4.00 -17.40 -12.33
CA LEU A 120 -4.40 -17.59 -13.72
C LEU A 120 -5.12 -18.91 -13.95
N THR A 121 -4.71 -19.98 -13.26
CA THR A 121 -5.38 -21.29 -13.33
C THR A 121 -6.83 -21.18 -12.87
N VAL A 122 -7.06 -20.52 -11.72
CA VAL A 122 -8.42 -20.25 -11.22
C VAL A 122 -9.20 -19.38 -12.20
N LYS A 123 -8.58 -18.30 -12.71
CA LYS A 123 -9.22 -17.37 -13.65
C LYS A 123 -9.63 -18.04 -14.97
N MET A 124 -8.82 -18.97 -15.46
CA MET A 124 -9.10 -19.76 -16.66
C MET A 124 -10.31 -20.66 -16.42
N LYS A 125 -10.32 -21.42 -15.30
CA LYS A 125 -11.42 -22.33 -14.93
C LYS A 125 -12.74 -21.62 -14.63
N SER A 126 -12.70 -20.42 -14.08
CA SER A 126 -13.90 -19.67 -13.69
C SER A 126 -14.54 -18.87 -14.84
N GLY A 127 -13.93 -18.85 -16.03
CA GLY A 127 -14.43 -18.11 -17.19
C GLY A 127 -15.34 -18.98 -18.07
N LYS A 128 -16.15 -18.33 -18.92
CA LYS A 128 -16.69 -19.02 -20.10
C LYS A 128 -15.53 -19.64 -20.89
N SER A 129 -15.71 -20.89 -21.30
CA SER A 129 -14.77 -21.58 -22.19
C SER A 129 -14.50 -20.70 -23.40
N GLU A 130 -13.23 -20.39 -23.63
CA GLU A 130 -12.76 -19.65 -24.81
C GLU A 130 -12.00 -20.66 -25.65
N SER A 131 -12.59 -21.06 -26.78
CA SER A 131 -12.00 -22.08 -27.67
C SER A 131 -10.85 -21.54 -28.51
N ASP A 132 -10.78 -20.21 -28.68
CA ASP A 132 -9.71 -19.54 -29.41
C ASP A 132 -8.53 -19.25 -28.48
N GLY A 133 -7.42 -19.99 -28.69
CA GLY A 133 -6.20 -19.86 -27.91
C GLY A 133 -5.62 -18.44 -27.90
N ASN A 134 -5.74 -17.67 -28.99
CA ASN A 134 -5.23 -16.29 -29.05
C ASN A 134 -6.08 -15.35 -28.19
N LYS A 135 -7.41 -15.53 -28.21
CA LYS A 135 -8.32 -14.75 -27.35
C LYS A 135 -8.12 -15.10 -25.88
N LEU A 136 -7.92 -16.38 -25.56
CA LEU A 136 -7.62 -16.83 -24.20
C LEU A 136 -6.30 -16.24 -23.70
N TYR A 137 -5.24 -16.30 -24.51
CA TYR A 137 -3.95 -15.70 -24.21
C TYR A 137 -4.09 -14.20 -23.90
N ALA A 138 -4.73 -13.45 -24.80
CA ALA A 138 -4.91 -12.00 -24.61
C ALA A 138 -5.72 -11.66 -23.35
N LYS A 139 -6.74 -12.47 -23.03
CA LYS A 139 -7.56 -12.32 -21.81
C LYS A 139 -6.74 -12.54 -20.54
N LEU A 140 -5.97 -13.62 -20.47
CA LEU A 140 -5.14 -13.93 -19.31
C LEU A 140 -3.99 -12.93 -19.16
N MET A 141 -3.38 -12.50 -20.26
CA MET A 141 -2.36 -11.45 -20.26
C MET A 141 -2.89 -10.13 -19.71
N ARG A 142 -4.03 -9.62 -20.22
CA ARG A 142 -4.64 -8.40 -19.67
C ARG A 142 -4.92 -8.52 -18.19
N PHE A 143 -5.39 -9.69 -17.75
CA PHE A 143 -5.67 -9.95 -16.35
C PHE A 143 -4.40 -9.92 -15.48
N ALA A 144 -3.33 -10.60 -15.89
CA ALA A 144 -2.04 -10.58 -15.20
C ALA A 144 -1.43 -9.17 -15.10
N LEU A 145 -1.42 -8.44 -16.22
CA LEU A 145 -0.91 -7.06 -16.27
C LEU A 145 -1.72 -6.11 -15.39
N SER A 146 -3.05 -6.23 -15.37
CA SER A 146 -3.91 -5.43 -14.47
C SER A 146 -3.72 -5.72 -12.98
N ARG A 147 -3.12 -6.88 -12.66
CA ARG A 147 -2.67 -7.23 -11.31
C ARG A 147 -1.26 -6.73 -10.99
N GLY A 148 -0.55 -6.16 -11.95
CA GLY A 148 0.77 -5.54 -11.74
C GLY A 148 1.95 -6.48 -11.94
N PHE A 149 1.76 -7.64 -12.56
CA PHE A 149 2.87 -8.50 -12.94
C PHE A 149 3.59 -7.93 -14.16
N SER A 150 4.90 -8.13 -14.26
CA SER A 150 5.67 -7.73 -15.44
C SER A 150 5.21 -8.49 -16.67
N TYR A 151 5.45 -7.90 -17.85
CA TYR A 151 5.14 -8.57 -19.11
C TYR A 151 5.80 -9.94 -19.22
N GLU A 152 7.08 -10.04 -18.84
CA GLU A 152 7.85 -11.28 -18.87
C GLU A 152 7.21 -12.37 -18.00
N THR A 153 6.95 -12.07 -16.72
CA THR A 153 6.34 -13.03 -15.79
C THR A 153 4.92 -13.41 -16.23
N ALA A 154 4.16 -12.45 -16.76
CA ALA A 154 2.83 -12.70 -17.31
C ALA A 154 2.87 -13.63 -18.53
N SER A 155 3.71 -13.32 -19.51
CA SER A 155 3.83 -14.11 -20.74
C SER A 155 4.28 -15.54 -20.44
N TRP A 156 5.30 -15.70 -19.58
CA TRP A 156 5.75 -17.01 -19.11
C TRP A 156 4.60 -17.83 -18.49
N ALA A 157 3.84 -17.22 -17.56
CA ALA A 157 2.79 -17.92 -16.84
C ALA A 157 1.60 -18.29 -17.75
N VAL A 158 1.22 -17.40 -18.67
CA VAL A 158 0.10 -17.66 -19.60
C VAL A 158 0.47 -18.77 -20.58
N THR A 159 1.66 -18.72 -21.17
CA THR A 159 2.14 -19.77 -22.08
C THR A 159 2.20 -21.12 -21.38
N LYS A 160 2.63 -21.17 -20.12
CA LYS A 160 2.69 -22.40 -19.32
C LYS A 160 1.33 -23.01 -18.97
N ILE A 161 0.25 -22.21 -19.00
CA ILE A 161 -1.11 -22.69 -18.67
C ILE A 161 -1.90 -23.08 -19.92
N ILE A 162 -1.67 -22.39 -21.04
CA ILE A 162 -2.35 -22.67 -22.32
C ILE A 162 -1.65 -23.77 -23.11
N GLY A 163 -0.32 -23.87 -22.99
CA GLY A 163 0.52 -24.87 -23.64
C GLY A 163 0.58 -26.20 -22.91
#